data_AF-A0A5C8AI97-F1
#
_entry.id   AF-A0A5C8AI97-F1
#
_cell.length_a   1.000
_cell.length_b   1.000
_cell.length_c   1.000
_cell.angle_alpha   90.00
_cell.angle_beta   90.00
_cell.angle_gamma   90.00
#
_symmetry.space_group_name_H-M   'P 1'
#
loop_
_entity.id
_entity.type
_entity.pdbx_description
1 polymer ?
#
loop_
_entity_poly.entity_id
_entity_poly.type
_entity_poly.pdbx_seq_one_letter_code
_entity_poly.pdbx_strand_id
1 'polypeptide(L)'
;MKKIVTILFAALLGSAVYAQDATITANVKSATEFQAGKKAGKFEFQLPATVTAETVKKSANYYTQYFTVDFNEKTRKAVITMVQNDEQARHVIVRFMISSGIDSISMGGTVYTLDDFWKKHIL
;
A
#
# COMPACT_ATOMS: atom_id res chain seq x y z
N MET A 1 15.43 55.24 0.64
CA MET A 1 14.17 54.46 0.53
C MET A 1 14.10 53.48 -0.65
N LYS A 2 14.93 53.60 -1.71
CA LYS A 2 14.86 52.67 -2.87
C LYS A 2 15.68 51.38 -2.77
N LYS A 3 16.58 51.24 -1.79
CA LYS A 3 17.44 50.04 -1.62
C LYS A 3 16.98 49.07 -0.52
N ILE A 4 16.04 49.48 0.33
CA ILE A 4 15.51 48.64 1.42
C ILE A 4 14.34 47.78 0.92
N VAL A 5 13.61 48.25 -0.09
CA VAL A 5 12.51 47.49 -0.73
C VAL A 5 13.02 46.28 -1.52
N THR A 6 14.26 46.33 -2.02
CA THR A 6 14.86 45.22 -2.79
C THR A 6 15.29 44.04 -1.92
N ILE A 7 15.59 44.27 -0.64
CA ILE A 7 16.03 43.21 0.29
C ILE A 7 14.83 42.40 0.82
N LEU A 8 13.66 43.03 0.95
CA LEU A 8 12.42 42.34 1.35
C LEU A 8 11.84 41.43 0.26
N PHE A 9 12.21 41.64 -1.01
CA PHE A 9 11.79 40.77 -2.12
C PHE A 9 12.68 39.54 -2.30
N ALA A 10 13.88 39.52 -1.69
CA ALA A 10 14.82 38.40 -1.76
C ALA A 10 14.59 37.33 -0.68
N ALA A 11 13.73 37.59 0.31
CA ALA A 11 13.47 36.69 1.44
C ALA A 11 12.31 35.70 1.23
N LEU A 12 11.66 35.70 0.05
CA LEU A 12 10.47 34.89 -0.24
C LEU A 12 10.73 33.58 -1.01
N LEU A 13 12.01 33.22 -1.22
CA LEU A 13 12.39 31.95 -1.87
C LEU A 13 12.89 30.91 -0.85
N GLY A 14 12.26 30.87 0.33
CA GLY A 14 12.30 29.67 1.15
C GLY A 14 11.35 28.64 0.57
N SER A 15 11.76 27.95 -0.51
CA SER A 15 11.05 26.74 -0.94
C SER A 15 11.13 25.75 0.21
N ALA A 16 10.04 25.64 0.97
CA ALA A 16 9.76 24.47 1.78
C ALA A 16 9.63 23.31 0.80
N VAL A 17 10.76 22.70 0.46
CA VAL A 17 10.81 21.37 -0.12
C VAL A 17 10.42 20.47 1.04
N TYR A 18 9.11 20.31 1.25
CA TYR A 18 8.61 19.16 1.98
C TYR A 18 9.13 17.96 1.20
N ALA A 19 10.12 17.25 1.76
CA ALA A 19 10.34 15.89 1.36
C ALA A 19 9.02 15.16 1.68
N GLN A 20 8.12 15.05 0.70
CA GLN A 20 7.03 14.10 0.80
C GLN A 20 7.73 12.75 0.88
N ASP A 21 7.71 12.14 2.05
CA ASP A 21 8.12 10.74 2.20
C ASP A 21 7.38 9.97 1.10
N ALA A 22 8.14 9.32 0.22
CA ALA A 22 7.57 8.65 -0.93
C ALA A 22 6.71 7.49 -0.44
N THR A 23 5.38 7.68 -0.39
CA THR A 23 4.43 6.67 0.07
C THR A 23 4.57 5.39 -0.76
N ILE A 24 4.93 4.28 -0.11
CA ILE A 24 5.07 3.00 -0.80
C ILE A 24 3.68 2.41 -1.02
N THR A 25 3.22 2.43 -2.29
CA THR A 25 1.83 2.17 -2.64
C THR A 25 1.68 0.85 -3.40
N ALA A 26 0.85 -0.06 -2.89
CA ALA A 26 0.39 -1.23 -3.65
C ALA A 26 -0.85 -0.88 -4.46
N ASN A 27 -1.08 -1.56 -5.58
CA ASN A 27 -2.26 -1.29 -6.43
C ASN A 27 -3.19 -2.49 -6.49
N VAL A 28 -4.49 -2.23 -6.51
CA VAL A 28 -5.53 -3.20 -6.80
C VAL A 28 -6.10 -2.89 -8.18
N LYS A 29 -6.20 -3.91 -9.02
CA LYS A 29 -6.55 -3.75 -10.44
C LYS A 29 -7.92 -3.09 -10.65
N SER A 30 -8.94 -3.51 -9.89
CA SER A 30 -10.25 -2.87 -9.90
C SER A 30 -11.04 -3.17 -8.62
N ALA A 31 -11.98 -2.29 -8.27
CA ALA A 31 -12.88 -2.52 -7.13
C ALA A 31 -13.75 -3.79 -7.34
N THR A 32 -14.19 -4.04 -8.56
CA THR A 32 -15.01 -5.23 -8.89
C THR A 32 -14.24 -6.52 -8.65
N GLU A 33 -13.01 -6.63 -9.15
CA GLU A 33 -12.16 -7.81 -8.92
C GLU A 33 -11.79 -7.96 -7.45
N PHE A 34 -11.58 -6.85 -6.75
CA PHE A 34 -11.33 -6.87 -5.31
C PHE A 34 -12.51 -7.45 -4.53
N GLN A 35 -13.73 -7.02 -4.84
CA GLN A 35 -14.93 -7.54 -4.18
C GLN A 35 -15.21 -9.01 -4.52
N ALA A 36 -14.94 -9.43 -5.76
CA ALA A 36 -14.99 -10.85 -6.13
C ALA A 36 -13.95 -11.67 -5.34
N GLY A 37 -12.72 -11.14 -5.24
CA GLY A 37 -11.64 -11.73 -4.47
C GLY A 37 -11.96 -11.84 -2.97
N LYS A 38 -12.58 -10.80 -2.40
CA LYS A 38 -13.08 -10.81 -1.00
C LYS A 38 -14.06 -11.95 -0.77
N LYS A 39 -15.00 -12.18 -1.67
CA LYS A 39 -15.96 -13.30 -1.56
C LYS A 39 -15.26 -14.66 -1.69
N ALA A 40 -14.27 -14.76 -2.58
CA ALA A 40 -13.53 -15.99 -2.86
C ALA A 40 -12.40 -16.29 -1.85
N GLY A 41 -12.03 -15.34 -0.98
CA GLY A 41 -10.87 -15.46 -0.11
C GLY A 41 -9.53 -15.41 -0.88
N LYS A 42 -9.51 -14.74 -2.03
CA LYS A 42 -8.32 -14.63 -2.90
C LYS A 42 -8.13 -13.19 -3.36
N PHE A 43 -7.08 -12.55 -2.89
CA PHE A 43 -6.80 -11.13 -3.15
C PHE A 43 -5.59 -10.97 -4.05
N GLU A 44 -5.69 -10.14 -5.09
CA GLU A 44 -4.55 -9.77 -5.93
C GLU A 44 -4.12 -8.34 -5.67
N PHE A 45 -2.83 -8.17 -5.42
CA PHE A 45 -2.19 -6.87 -5.27
C PHE A 45 -0.98 -6.77 -6.20
N GLN A 46 -0.80 -5.59 -6.75
CA GLN A 46 0.35 -5.21 -7.56
C GLN A 46 1.33 -4.46 -6.64
N LEU A 47 2.43 -5.11 -6.25
CA LEU A 47 3.38 -4.56 -5.29
C LEU A 47 4.37 -3.60 -5.99
N PRO A 48 4.75 -2.49 -5.34
CA PRO A 48 5.71 -1.54 -5.92
C PRO A 48 7.10 -2.16 -6.03
N ALA A 49 7.95 -1.64 -6.91
CA ALA A 49 9.27 -2.20 -7.21
C ALA A 49 10.22 -2.25 -6.00
N THR A 50 9.98 -1.40 -5.00
CA THR A 50 10.76 -1.33 -3.76
C THR A 50 10.60 -2.56 -2.86
N VAL A 51 9.53 -3.35 -3.02
CA VAL A 51 9.27 -4.54 -2.18
C VAL A 51 9.96 -5.77 -2.79
N THR A 52 10.95 -6.37 -2.14
CA THR A 52 11.64 -7.55 -2.72
C THR A 52 10.86 -8.85 -2.44
N ALA A 53 11.13 -9.91 -3.22
CA ALA A 53 10.55 -11.22 -2.90
C ALA A 53 11.04 -11.78 -1.57
N GLU A 54 12.28 -11.47 -1.17
CA GLU A 54 12.78 -11.80 0.15
C GLU A 54 11.92 -11.15 1.24
N THR A 55 11.62 -9.86 1.11
CA THR A 55 10.71 -9.14 2.02
C THR A 55 9.33 -9.78 2.03
N VAL A 56 8.73 -10.05 0.87
CA VAL A 56 7.40 -10.71 0.79
C VAL A 56 7.42 -12.06 1.50
N LYS A 57 8.43 -12.89 1.24
CA LYS A 57 8.56 -14.23 1.84
C LYS A 57 8.71 -14.14 3.35
N LYS A 58 9.59 -13.26 3.83
CA LYS A 58 9.83 -13.05 5.26
C LYS A 58 8.56 -12.57 5.96
N SER A 59 7.86 -11.60 5.37
CA SER A 59 6.62 -11.03 5.91
C SER A 59 5.48 -12.04 5.92
N ALA A 60 5.31 -12.81 4.83
CA ALA A 60 4.26 -13.83 4.72
C ALA A 60 4.43 -14.97 5.75
N ASN A 61 5.67 -15.32 6.11
CA ASN A 61 5.96 -16.39 7.08
C ASN A 61 5.37 -16.11 8.48
N TYR A 62 5.13 -14.85 8.85
CA TYR A 62 4.49 -14.51 10.13
C TYR A 62 2.99 -14.80 10.16
N TYR A 63 2.35 -15.05 9.02
CA TYR A 63 0.88 -15.08 8.89
C TYR A 63 0.34 -16.34 8.22
N THR A 64 1.13 -17.42 8.17
CA THR A 64 0.79 -18.68 7.50
C THR A 64 -0.49 -19.36 8.03
N GLN A 65 -0.87 -19.08 9.28
CA GLN A 65 -2.15 -19.55 9.85
C GLN A 65 -3.38 -18.87 9.24
N TYR A 66 -3.21 -17.70 8.63
CA TYR A 66 -4.30 -16.88 8.08
C TYR A 66 -4.38 -16.95 6.56
N PHE A 67 -3.23 -17.00 5.87
CA PHE A 67 -3.15 -17.05 4.42
C PHE A 67 -1.79 -17.51 3.90
N THR A 68 -1.75 -17.85 2.62
CA THR A 68 -0.52 -18.00 1.84
C THR A 68 -0.36 -16.83 0.87
N VAL A 69 0.88 -16.47 0.52
CA VAL A 69 1.17 -15.44 -0.48
C VAL A 69 2.00 -16.04 -1.61
N ASP A 70 1.46 -15.99 -2.83
CA ASP A 70 2.20 -16.31 -4.06
C ASP A 70 2.62 -15.01 -4.75
N PHE A 71 3.92 -14.78 -4.89
CA PHE A 71 4.45 -13.54 -5.43
C PHE A 71 5.28 -13.79 -6.69
N ASN A 72 4.87 -13.17 -7.78
CA ASN A 72 5.58 -13.22 -9.05
C ASN A 72 6.44 -11.95 -9.22
N GLU A 73 7.76 -12.09 -9.12
CA GLU A 73 8.70 -10.96 -9.26
C GLU A 73 8.66 -10.26 -10.62
N LYS A 74 8.35 -10.99 -11.71
CA LYS A 74 8.34 -10.42 -13.06
C LYS A 74 7.14 -9.51 -13.26
N THR A 75 5.97 -9.97 -12.85
CA THR A 75 4.73 -9.21 -12.97
C THR A 75 4.47 -8.34 -11.75
N ARG A 76 5.25 -8.52 -10.67
CA ARG A 76 5.12 -7.84 -9.38
C ARG A 76 3.75 -8.08 -8.70
N LYS A 77 3.05 -9.14 -9.11
CA LYS A 77 1.74 -9.52 -8.60
C LYS A 77 1.90 -10.43 -7.38
N ALA A 78 1.26 -10.06 -6.27
CA ALA A 78 1.08 -10.88 -5.09
C ALA A 78 -0.37 -11.38 -5.01
N VAL A 79 -0.54 -12.68 -4.85
CA VAL A 79 -1.83 -13.35 -4.70
C VAL A 79 -1.90 -13.91 -3.29
N ILE A 80 -2.78 -13.32 -2.47
CA ILE A 80 -3.04 -13.77 -1.11
C ILE A 80 -4.22 -14.72 -1.13
N THR A 81 -4.04 -15.95 -0.64
CA THR A 81 -5.10 -16.96 -0.53
C THR A 81 -5.37 -17.25 0.93
N MET A 82 -6.59 -16.97 1.39
CA MET A 82 -7.00 -17.11 2.78
C MET A 82 -7.16 -18.57 3.18
N VAL A 83 -6.74 -18.91 4.41
CA VAL A 83 -7.05 -20.20 5.04
C VAL A 83 -8.51 -20.20 5.51
N GLN A 84 -8.89 -19.15 6.24
CA GLN A 84 -10.27 -18.83 6.59
C GLN A 84 -10.59 -17.43 6.07
N ASN A 85 -11.76 -17.27 5.44
CA ASN A 85 -12.18 -16.01 4.84
C ASN A 85 -13.22 -15.27 5.70
N ASP A 86 -12.97 -15.19 7.00
CA ASP A 86 -13.70 -14.30 7.89
C ASP A 86 -13.04 -12.90 7.96
N GLU A 87 -13.74 -11.97 8.59
CA GLU A 87 -13.30 -10.59 8.72
C GLU A 87 -11.99 -10.45 9.52
N GLN A 88 -11.82 -11.21 10.60
CA GLN A 88 -10.63 -11.12 11.43
C GLN A 88 -9.39 -11.62 10.68
N ALA A 89 -9.52 -12.75 9.97
CA ALA A 89 -8.45 -13.30 9.15
C ALA A 89 -8.07 -12.34 8.03
N ARG A 90 -9.05 -11.74 7.34
CA ARG A 90 -8.77 -10.72 6.31
C ARG A 90 -8.02 -9.51 6.87
N HIS A 91 -8.27 -9.11 8.12
CA HIS A 91 -7.58 -7.95 8.72
C HIS A 91 -6.07 -8.17 8.84
N VAL A 92 -5.63 -9.42 8.95
CA VAL A 92 -4.20 -9.76 9.01
C VAL A 92 -3.47 -9.40 7.71
N ILE A 93 -4.18 -9.27 6.58
CA ILE A 93 -3.60 -8.78 5.32
C ILE A 93 -2.97 -7.39 5.51
N VAL A 94 -3.57 -6.51 6.31
CA VAL A 94 -3.02 -5.18 6.60
C VAL A 94 -1.65 -5.29 7.29
N ARG A 95 -1.50 -6.22 8.24
CA ARG A 95 -0.22 -6.46 8.93
C ARG A 95 0.84 -6.98 7.97
N PHE A 96 0.45 -7.82 7.01
CA PHE A 96 1.33 -8.24 5.93
C PHE A 96 1.76 -7.07 5.04
N MET A 97 0.86 -6.15 4.70
CA MET A 97 1.21 -4.95 3.92
C MET A 97 2.22 -4.09 4.67
N ILE A 98 1.97 -3.78 5.94
CA ILE A 98 2.87 -2.98 6.79
C ILE A 98 4.25 -3.64 6.90
N SER A 99 4.30 -4.94 7.23
CA SER A 99 5.58 -5.67 7.34
C SER A 99 6.31 -5.81 6.01
N SER A 100 5.61 -5.70 4.89
CA SER A 100 6.21 -5.64 3.56
C SER A 100 6.69 -4.24 3.16
N GLY A 101 6.51 -3.24 4.04
CA GLY A 101 6.90 -1.84 3.82
C GLY A 101 5.93 -1.07 2.94
N ILE A 102 4.66 -1.45 2.89
CA ILE A 102 3.60 -0.77 2.13
C ILE A 102 2.82 0.13 3.08
N ASP A 103 2.57 1.37 2.66
CA ASP A 103 1.89 2.39 3.48
C ASP A 103 0.47 2.68 3.01
N SER A 104 0.17 2.37 1.74
CA SER A 104 -1.12 2.69 1.14
C SER A 104 -1.50 1.73 0.02
N ILE A 105 -2.79 1.73 -0.32
CA ILE A 105 -3.34 0.97 -1.44
C ILE A 105 -4.04 1.93 -2.39
N SER A 106 -3.69 1.85 -3.67
CA SER A 106 -4.40 2.52 -4.76
C SER A 106 -5.42 1.58 -5.39
N MET A 107 -6.65 2.03 -5.54
CA MET A 107 -7.71 1.30 -6.22
C MET A 107 -8.52 2.26 -7.08
N GLY A 108 -8.54 2.02 -8.40
CA GLY A 108 -9.25 2.89 -9.34
C GLY A 108 -8.76 4.34 -9.34
N GLY A 109 -7.47 4.56 -9.10
CA GLY A 109 -6.86 5.91 -9.04
C GLY A 109 -7.05 6.65 -7.72
N THR A 110 -7.80 6.09 -6.76
CA THR A 110 -7.91 6.64 -5.40
C THR A 110 -6.91 5.92 -4.49
N VAL A 111 -6.10 6.70 -3.77
CA VAL A 111 -5.14 6.19 -2.78
C VAL A 111 -5.78 6.21 -1.40
N TYR A 112 -5.71 5.08 -0.70
CA TYR A 112 -6.23 4.89 0.65
C TYR A 112 -5.08 4.56 1.59
N THR A 113 -5.10 5.11 2.80
CA THR A 113 -4.28 4.57 3.90
C THR A 113 -4.67 3.10 4.11
N LEU A 114 -3.78 2.28 4.68
CA LEU A 114 -4.13 0.88 4.93
C LEU A 114 -5.34 0.71 5.85
N ASP A 115 -5.50 1.57 6.85
CA ASP A 115 -6.65 1.57 7.76
C ASP A 115 -7.94 1.99 7.04
N ASP A 116 -7.90 3.04 6.21
CA ASP A 116 -9.06 3.46 5.41
C ASP A 116 -9.47 2.39 4.40
N PHE A 117 -8.48 1.78 3.72
CA PHE A 117 -8.72 0.71 2.77
C PHE A 117 -9.39 -0.48 3.44
N TRP A 118 -8.87 -0.87 4.62
CA TRP A 118 -9.45 -1.93 5.44
C TRP A 118 -10.92 -1.64 5.77
N LYS A 119 -11.18 -0.48 6.36
CA LYS A 119 -12.52 -0.09 6.82
C LYS A 119 -13.54 0.00 5.69
N LYS A 120 -13.13 0.48 4.51
CA LYS A 120 -14.03 0.73 3.38
C LYS A 120 -14.23 -0.48 2.47
N HIS A 121 -13.26 -1.38 2.40
CA HIS A 121 -13.26 -2.41 1.35
C HIS A 121 -13.12 -3.84 1.85
N ILE A 122 -12.57 -4.07 3.05
CA ILE A 122 -12.31 -5.44 3.52
C ILE A 122 -13.14 -5.86 4.74
N LEU A 123 -13.50 -4.93 5.64
CA LEU A 123 -14.69 -5.09 6.50
C LEU A 123 -15.90 -5.39 5.62
#